data_AF-A0A954VU12-F1
#
_entry.id   AF-A0A954VU12-F1
#
_cell.length_a   1.000
_cell.length_b   1.000
_cell.length_c   1.000
_cell.angle_alpha   90.00
_cell.angle_beta   90.00
_cell.angle_gamma   90.00
#
_symmetry.space_group_name_H-M   'P 1'
#
loop_
_entity.id
_entity.type
_entity.pdbx_description
1 polymer ?
#
loop_
_entity_poly.entity_id
_entity_poly.type
_entity_poly.pdbx_seq_one_letter_code
_entity_poly.pdbx_strand_id
1 'polypeptide(L)'
;MINNPLCIFRVRLLWQCFAAVLLLSWPQVVWSGEPFVIRQFGDVERLVSHHFGQLEGYEPGDIISQGQTDPLFKMMATSGWVISDLDELNSLILKDGDFLIRELNTPKGRAFRKKIGDSPRSLTLLDRMSEMSNGRASVHDMIYKLPDGHKIVDTMMNSKRGERLLNRLSKSNSGGNVQKPTNKLYTVELLKKRLGQSFQRDMQTRQVVHPARSTKNGNSGR
;
A
#
# COMPACT_ATOMS: atom_id res chain seq x y z
N MET A 1 -6.56 -23.24 58.08
CA MET A 1 -7.53 -24.24 57.61
C MET A 1 -7.61 -24.13 56.10
N ILE A 2 -6.86 -25.00 55.39
CA ILE A 2 -7.36 -26.05 54.46
C ILE A 2 -7.88 -25.41 53.15
N ASN A 3 -7.03 -25.14 52.16
CA ASN A 3 -6.66 -26.00 51.01
C ASN A 3 -7.84 -26.78 50.38
N ASN A 4 -8.18 -26.45 49.13
CA ASN A 4 -8.89 -27.37 48.22
C ASN A 4 -8.63 -27.03 46.74
N PRO A 5 -8.73 -28.01 45.83
CA PRO A 5 -7.64 -28.35 44.93
C PRO A 5 -8.02 -28.36 43.44
N LEU A 6 -6.96 -28.46 42.64
CA LEU A 6 -6.87 -28.97 41.27
C LEU A 6 -7.99 -29.95 40.87
N CYS A 7 -8.68 -29.66 39.77
CA CYS A 7 -9.45 -30.65 39.03
C CYS A 7 -8.85 -30.81 37.63
N ILE A 8 -8.12 -31.92 37.49
CA ILE A 8 -7.62 -32.52 36.26
C ILE A 8 -8.80 -33.28 35.63
N PHE A 9 -9.12 -33.05 34.35
CA PHE A 9 -9.69 -34.12 33.53
C PHE A 9 -9.10 -34.13 32.13
N ARG A 10 -8.34 -35.20 31.91
CA ARG A 10 -7.78 -35.64 30.64
C ARG A 10 -8.91 -36.16 29.75
N VAL A 11 -8.95 -35.75 28.48
CA VAL A 11 -9.52 -36.58 27.41
C VAL A 11 -8.50 -36.62 26.28
N ARG A 12 -7.86 -37.77 26.17
CA ARG A 12 -6.89 -38.19 25.15
C ARG A 12 -7.41 -39.55 24.68
N LEU A 13 -7.25 -39.87 23.39
CA LEU A 13 -7.78 -41.05 22.65
C LEU A 13 -9.24 -40.87 22.20
N LEU A 14 -9.66 -41.12 20.95
CA LEU A 14 -9.10 -41.82 19.79
C LEU A 14 -9.61 -41.10 18.53
N TRP A 15 -8.82 -41.07 17.46
CA TRP A 15 -9.28 -41.27 16.07
C TRP A 15 -8.05 -41.32 15.15
N GLN A 16 -7.39 -42.47 15.18
CA GLN A 16 -6.60 -42.98 14.06
C GLN A 16 -7.44 -44.05 13.36
N CYS A 17 -7.14 -44.26 12.08
CA CYS A 17 -7.71 -45.24 11.14
C CYS A 17 -8.80 -44.68 10.21
N PHE A 18 -8.39 -43.90 9.20
CA PHE A 18 -8.84 -44.09 7.81
C PHE A 18 -7.76 -43.52 6.88
N ALA A 19 -6.65 -44.26 6.78
CA ALA A 19 -5.78 -44.17 5.62
C ALA A 19 -6.26 -45.22 4.62
N ALA A 20 -6.46 -44.79 3.37
CA ALA A 20 -6.04 -45.49 2.15
C ALA A 20 -7.07 -45.39 1.02
N VAL A 21 -6.54 -45.10 -0.16
CA VAL A 21 -7.12 -45.28 -1.51
C VAL A 21 -8.06 -44.18 -1.99
N LEU A 22 -7.48 -43.09 -2.51
CA LEU A 22 -7.99 -42.33 -3.68
C LEU A 22 -6.87 -41.41 -4.22
N LEU A 23 -5.74 -42.01 -4.61
CA LEU A 23 -4.69 -41.36 -5.41
C LEU A 23 -4.89 -41.73 -6.88
N LEU A 24 -6.02 -41.35 -7.47
CA LEU A 24 -6.23 -41.47 -8.90
C LEU A 24 -6.75 -40.15 -9.46
N SER A 25 -5.88 -39.54 -10.28
CA SER A 25 -6.22 -38.61 -11.35
C SER A 25 -7.07 -37.41 -10.96
N TRP A 26 -6.58 -36.56 -10.07
CA TRP A 26 -6.98 -35.15 -10.18
C TRP A 26 -6.25 -34.58 -11.40
N PRO A 27 -6.96 -34.12 -12.43
CA PRO A 27 -6.33 -33.50 -13.58
C PRO A 27 -5.48 -32.36 -13.07
N GLN A 28 -4.16 -32.48 -13.27
CA GLN A 28 -3.27 -31.34 -13.16
C GLN A 28 -3.77 -30.37 -14.21
N VAL A 29 -4.59 -29.39 -13.79
CA VAL A 29 -4.89 -28.23 -14.62
C VAL A 29 -3.58 -27.48 -14.71
N VAL A 30 -2.72 -27.90 -15.64
CA VAL A 30 -1.55 -27.16 -16.05
C VAL A 30 -2.12 -25.91 -16.70
N TRP A 31 -2.18 -24.82 -15.93
CA TRP A 31 -2.43 -23.49 -16.45
C TRP A 31 -1.29 -23.18 -17.42
N SER A 32 -1.48 -23.54 -18.69
CA SER A 32 -0.65 -23.12 -19.81
C SER A 32 -0.98 -21.66 -20.16
N GLY A 33 -0.98 -20.79 -19.15
CA GLY A 33 -1.03 -19.36 -19.34
C GLY A 33 0.36 -18.94 -19.80
N GLU A 34 0.46 -18.36 -21.00
CA GLU A 34 1.70 -17.71 -21.42
C GLU A 34 2.19 -16.76 -20.33
N PRO A 35 3.51 -16.68 -20.08
CA PRO A 35 4.05 -15.78 -19.07
C PRO A 35 3.58 -14.36 -19.36
N PHE A 36 2.94 -13.72 -18.38
CA PHE A 36 2.51 -12.34 -18.50
C PHE A 36 3.74 -11.45 -18.70
N VAL A 37 3.78 -10.69 -19.80
CA VAL A 37 4.89 -9.76 -20.11
C VAL A 37 4.35 -8.34 -20.15
N ILE A 38 4.99 -7.44 -19.40
CA ILE A 38 4.69 -6.02 -19.39
C ILE A 38 5.30 -5.37 -20.64
N ARG A 39 4.44 -4.87 -21.54
CA ARG A 39 4.83 -4.18 -22.78
C ARG A 39 4.44 -2.70 -22.77
N GLN A 40 3.37 -2.37 -22.08
CA GLN A 40 2.82 -1.03 -21.98
C GLN A 40 2.34 -0.73 -20.56
N PHE A 41 2.14 0.55 -20.25
CA PHE A 41 1.72 0.95 -18.91
C PHE A 41 0.36 0.35 -18.51
N GLY A 42 -0.56 0.13 -19.45
CA GLY A 42 -1.83 -0.56 -19.17
C GLY A 42 -1.66 -1.99 -18.63
N ASP A 43 -0.54 -2.65 -18.90
CA ASP A 43 -0.22 -3.97 -18.33
C ASP A 43 0.14 -3.84 -16.85
N VAL A 44 0.85 -2.76 -16.48
CA VAL A 44 1.17 -2.41 -15.10
C VAL A 44 -0.12 -2.16 -14.32
N GLU A 45 -1.03 -1.34 -14.85
CA GLU A 45 -2.30 -1.03 -14.18
C GLU A 45 -3.16 -2.27 -13.93
N ARG A 46 -3.21 -3.18 -14.91
CA ARG A 46 -3.91 -4.47 -14.78
C ARG A 46 -3.27 -5.35 -13.71
N LEU A 47 -1.94 -5.45 -13.68
CA LEU A 47 -1.23 -6.24 -12.68
C LEU A 47 -1.44 -5.69 -11.27
N VAL A 48 -1.35 -4.36 -11.10
CA VAL A 48 -1.62 -3.68 -9.83
C VAL A 48 -3.05 -3.94 -9.37
N SER A 49 -4.03 -3.76 -10.26
CA SER A 49 -5.44 -3.93 -9.93
C SER A 49 -5.78 -5.39 -9.60
N HIS A 50 -5.21 -6.35 -10.33
CA HIS A 50 -5.32 -7.77 -10.04
C HIS A 50 -4.74 -8.11 -8.66
N HIS A 51 -3.51 -7.69 -8.38
CA HIS A 51 -2.83 -7.96 -7.11
C HIS A 51 -3.64 -7.47 -5.90
N PHE A 52 -4.01 -6.19 -5.89
CA PHE A 52 -4.77 -5.63 -4.78
C PHE A 52 -6.20 -6.17 -4.69
N GLY A 53 -6.80 -6.58 -5.80
CA GLY A 53 -8.11 -7.25 -5.83
C GLY A 53 -8.10 -8.66 -5.22
N GLN A 54 -6.93 -9.30 -5.09
CA GLN A 54 -6.77 -10.61 -4.44
C GLN A 54 -6.47 -10.49 -2.93
N LEU A 55 -6.21 -9.29 -2.41
CA LEU A 55 -5.95 -9.10 -0.99
C LEU A 55 -7.26 -9.15 -0.20
N GLU A 56 -7.32 -10.04 0.79
CA GLU A 56 -8.51 -10.20 1.62
C GLU A 56 -8.87 -8.89 2.34
N GLY A 57 -10.11 -8.45 2.14
CA GLY A 57 -10.65 -7.26 2.81
C GLY A 57 -10.08 -5.93 2.33
N TYR A 58 -9.30 -5.91 1.25
CA TYR A 58 -8.87 -4.67 0.61
C TYR A 58 -10.02 -4.04 -0.19
N GLU A 59 -10.18 -2.72 -0.04
CA GLU A 59 -11.09 -1.92 -0.85
C GLU A 59 -10.36 -0.75 -1.52
N PRO A 60 -10.84 -0.26 -2.69
CA PRO A 60 -10.31 0.95 -3.30
C PRO A 60 -10.18 2.12 -2.31
N GLY A 61 -9.03 2.79 -2.38
CA GLY A 61 -8.67 3.89 -1.48
C GLY A 61 -8.00 3.45 -0.18
N ASP A 62 -8.03 2.15 0.17
CA ASP A 62 -7.33 1.64 1.37
C ASP A 62 -5.86 2.06 1.41
N ILE A 63 -5.39 2.26 2.64
CA ILE A 63 -3.99 2.60 2.85
C ILE A 63 -3.14 1.37 2.54
N ILE A 64 -2.06 1.57 1.78
CA ILE A 64 -1.15 0.51 1.38
C ILE A 64 0.13 0.52 2.21
N SER A 65 0.70 -0.66 2.39
CA SER A 65 1.93 -0.90 3.15
C SER A 65 2.97 -1.65 2.31
N GLN A 66 4.23 -1.61 2.74
CA GLN A 66 5.35 -2.26 2.04
C GLN A 66 5.13 -3.77 1.87
N GLY A 67 4.62 -4.47 2.88
CA GLY A 67 4.32 -5.89 2.82
C GLY A 67 3.25 -6.25 1.78
N GLN A 68 2.37 -5.30 1.44
CA GLN A 68 1.39 -5.47 0.36
C GLN A 68 2.02 -5.17 -1.01
N THR A 69 2.98 -4.26 -1.11
CA THR A 69 3.59 -3.86 -2.40
C THR A 69 4.80 -4.70 -2.82
N ASP A 70 5.52 -5.30 -1.87
CA ASP A 70 6.71 -6.09 -2.18
C ASP A 70 6.41 -7.29 -3.11
N PRO A 71 5.33 -8.09 -2.89
CA PRO A 71 4.96 -9.15 -3.83
C PRO A 71 4.62 -8.61 -5.22
N LEU A 72 3.98 -7.45 -5.30
CA LEU A 72 3.65 -6.79 -6.55
C LEU A 72 4.91 -6.41 -7.35
N PHE A 73 5.92 -5.85 -6.69
CA PHE A 73 7.19 -5.51 -7.38
C PHE A 73 7.92 -6.76 -7.87
N LYS A 74 7.89 -7.85 -7.10
CA LYS A 74 8.42 -9.15 -7.56
C LYS A 74 7.68 -9.65 -8.79
N MET A 75 6.35 -9.55 -8.82
CA MET A 75 5.55 -9.92 -10.00
C MET A 75 5.89 -9.07 -11.22
N MET A 76 6.13 -7.76 -11.06
CA MET A 76 6.55 -6.89 -12.16
C MET A 76 7.91 -7.32 -12.73
N ALA A 77 8.87 -7.61 -11.85
CA ALA A 77 10.20 -8.08 -12.24
C ALA A 77 10.12 -9.42 -13.01
N THR A 78 9.35 -10.38 -12.52
CA THR A 78 9.13 -11.66 -13.23
C THR A 78 8.38 -11.49 -14.55
N SER A 79 7.60 -10.41 -14.69
CA SER A 79 6.88 -10.06 -15.91
C SER A 79 7.71 -9.21 -16.90
N GLY A 80 9.03 -9.15 -16.70
CA GLY A 80 9.97 -8.49 -17.62
C GLY A 80 10.19 -7.00 -17.40
N TRP A 81 9.67 -6.42 -16.31
CA TRP A 81 9.93 -5.04 -15.94
C TRP A 81 10.56 -4.91 -14.55
N VAL A 82 11.86 -4.66 -14.53
CA VAL A 82 12.59 -4.24 -13.33
C VAL A 82 12.51 -2.72 -13.22
N ILE A 83 11.89 -2.24 -12.14
CA ILE A 83 11.73 -0.81 -11.85
C ILE A 83 13.10 -0.23 -11.48
N SER A 84 13.61 0.71 -12.26
CA SER A 84 14.96 1.28 -12.04
C SER A 84 15.10 2.04 -10.72
N ASP A 85 14.02 2.66 -10.25
CA ASP A 85 13.95 3.49 -9.04
C ASP A 85 13.19 2.80 -7.90
N LEU A 86 13.27 1.47 -7.81
CA LEU A 86 12.52 0.66 -6.83
C LEU A 86 12.78 1.09 -5.38
N ASP A 87 14.03 1.34 -5.00
CA ASP A 87 14.40 1.73 -3.63
C ASP A 87 13.79 3.08 -3.23
N GLU A 88 13.81 4.05 -4.14
CA GLU A 88 13.17 5.36 -3.95
C GLU A 88 11.66 5.16 -3.80
N LEU A 89 11.04 4.43 -4.72
CA LEU A 89 9.61 4.17 -4.72
C LEU A 89 9.15 3.46 -3.44
N ASN A 90 9.91 2.47 -2.97
CA ASN A 90 9.61 1.74 -1.74
C ASN A 90 9.73 2.65 -0.49
N SER A 91 10.67 3.60 -0.49
CA SER A 91 10.83 4.56 0.62
C SER A 91 9.63 5.50 0.80
N LEU A 92 8.82 5.66 -0.25
CA LEU A 92 7.59 6.48 -0.23
C LEU A 92 6.37 5.70 0.32
N ILE A 93 6.48 4.39 0.50
CA ILE A 93 5.39 3.54 1.03
C ILE A 93 5.58 3.36 2.54
N LEU A 94 4.49 3.28 3.30
CA LEU A 94 4.55 3.08 4.75
C LEU A 94 4.92 1.63 5.09
N LYS A 95 5.70 1.45 6.15
CA LYS A 95 6.03 0.12 6.67
C LYS A 95 4.80 -0.53 7.32
N ASP A 96 4.75 -1.85 7.36
CA ASP A 96 3.60 -2.60 7.93
C ASP A 96 3.35 -2.27 9.41
N GLY A 97 4.42 -2.02 10.17
CA GLY A 97 4.35 -1.62 11.58
C GLY A 97 4.10 -0.13 11.83
N ASP A 98 3.95 0.67 10.76
CA ASP A 98 3.71 2.10 10.88
C ASP A 98 2.45 2.38 11.71
N PHE A 99 2.46 3.48 12.46
CA PHE A 99 1.32 3.86 13.29
C PHE A 99 0.04 4.01 12.46
N LEU A 100 0.08 4.74 11.35
CA LEU A 100 -1.12 4.96 10.54
C LEU A 100 -1.64 3.66 9.92
N ILE A 101 -0.75 2.77 9.47
CA ILE A 101 -1.13 1.46 8.95
C ILE A 101 -1.89 0.67 10.00
N ARG A 102 -1.36 0.60 11.24
CA ARG A 102 -2.01 -0.12 12.33
C ARG A 102 -3.36 0.46 12.72
N GLU A 103 -3.49 1.79 12.75
CA GLU A 103 -4.75 2.44 13.14
C GLU A 103 -5.81 2.34 12.04
N LEU A 104 -5.44 2.50 10.76
CA LEU A 104 -6.37 2.58 9.64
C LEU A 104 -6.72 1.22 9.02
N ASN A 105 -5.90 0.18 9.21
CA ASN A 105 -6.22 -1.18 8.74
C ASN A 105 -7.12 -1.99 9.69
N THR A 106 -7.69 -1.37 10.73
CA THR A 106 -8.74 -2.00 11.53
C THR A 106 -10.13 -1.76 10.91
N PRO A 107 -11.17 -2.53 11.28
CA PRO A 107 -12.54 -2.26 10.81
C PRO A 107 -13.02 -0.83 11.13
N LYS A 108 -12.68 -0.29 12.32
CA LYS A 108 -13.01 1.10 12.70
C LYS A 108 -12.18 2.11 11.92
N GLY A 109 -10.89 1.84 11.74
CA GLY A 109 -9.98 2.65 10.93
C GLY A 109 -10.45 2.79 9.49
N ARG A 110 -10.82 1.68 8.83
CA ARG A 110 -11.38 1.68 7.48
C ARG A 110 -12.69 2.46 7.40
N ALA A 111 -13.59 2.28 8.36
CA ALA A 111 -14.85 3.05 8.41
C ALA A 111 -14.59 4.55 8.59
N PHE A 112 -13.62 4.93 9.43
CA PHE A 112 -13.19 6.32 9.59
C PHE A 112 -12.62 6.88 8.27
N ARG A 113 -11.75 6.11 7.61
CA ARG A 113 -11.13 6.44 6.32
C ARG A 113 -12.17 6.72 5.24
N LYS A 114 -13.17 5.84 5.10
CA LYS A 114 -14.31 6.03 4.17
C LYS A 114 -15.03 7.36 4.40
N LYS A 115 -15.16 7.80 5.65
CA LYS A 115 -15.84 9.06 5.99
C LYS A 115 -15.01 10.32 5.72
N ILE A 116 -13.68 10.27 5.85
CA ILE A 116 -12.81 11.40 5.49
C ILE A 116 -12.53 11.48 3.97
N GLY A 117 -13.00 10.48 3.22
CA GLY A 117 -12.83 10.34 1.78
C GLY A 117 -11.43 9.89 1.38
N ASP A 118 -11.28 9.49 0.11
CA ASP A 118 -10.01 9.04 -0.48
C ASP A 118 -9.09 10.22 -0.84
N SER A 119 -8.99 11.21 0.05
CA SER A 119 -8.17 12.41 -0.14
C SER A 119 -6.74 12.16 0.36
N PRO A 120 -5.72 12.19 -0.52
CA PRO A 120 -4.31 12.13 -0.11
C PRO A 120 -3.94 13.22 0.90
N ARG A 121 -4.64 14.35 0.84
CA ARG A 121 -4.43 15.50 1.73
C ARG A 121 -4.88 15.17 3.17
N SER A 122 -5.98 14.45 3.33
CA SER A 122 -6.47 14.03 4.65
C SER A 122 -5.54 13.01 5.30
N LEU A 123 -5.03 12.05 4.54
CA LEU A 123 -4.04 11.07 5.03
C LEU A 123 -2.70 11.75 5.38
N THR A 124 -2.26 12.70 4.56
CA THR A 124 -1.09 13.54 4.87
C THR A 124 -1.26 14.30 6.18
N LEU A 125 -2.45 14.89 6.42
CA LEU A 125 -2.73 15.57 7.68
C LEU A 125 -2.62 14.61 8.86
N LEU A 126 -3.24 13.42 8.77
CA LEU A 126 -3.15 12.42 9.85
C LEU A 126 -1.72 11.97 10.12
N ASP A 127 -0.92 11.79 9.07
CA ASP A 127 0.49 11.39 9.18
C ASP A 127 1.27 12.46 9.93
N ARG A 128 1.21 13.70 9.45
CA ARG A 128 1.87 14.83 10.09
C ARG A 128 1.37 15.11 11.51
N MET A 129 0.08 14.97 11.75
CA MET A 129 -0.48 15.09 13.09
C MET A 129 0.08 14.02 14.00
N SER A 130 0.26 12.78 13.51
CA SER A 130 0.80 11.68 14.31
C SER A 130 2.25 11.90 14.73
N GLU A 131 3.01 12.69 13.98
CA GLU A 131 4.40 13.09 14.30
C GLU A 131 4.49 14.16 15.40
N MET A 132 3.39 14.83 15.73
CA MET A 132 3.36 15.89 16.76
C MET A 132 3.40 15.31 18.18
N SER A 133 3.77 16.14 19.16
CA SER A 133 3.62 15.79 20.58
C SER A 133 2.15 15.46 20.89
N ASN A 134 1.90 14.28 21.47
CA ASN A 134 0.55 13.71 21.69
C ASN A 134 -0.28 13.48 20.41
N GLY A 135 0.36 13.57 19.24
CA GLY A 135 -0.25 13.45 17.93
C GLY A 135 -0.90 12.10 17.70
N ARG A 136 -0.15 11.01 17.97
CA ARG A 136 -0.67 9.63 17.87
C ARG A 136 -1.90 9.40 18.76
N ALA A 137 -1.86 9.87 20.01
CA ALA A 137 -3.01 9.77 20.90
C ALA A 137 -4.22 10.54 20.36
N SER A 138 -4.00 11.74 19.79
CA SER A 138 -5.06 12.53 19.17
C SER A 138 -5.67 11.84 17.95
N VAL A 139 -4.84 11.27 17.08
CA VAL A 139 -5.31 10.50 15.90
C VAL A 139 -6.09 9.26 16.33
N HIS A 140 -5.56 8.52 17.31
CA HIS A 140 -6.26 7.37 17.90
C HIS A 140 -7.62 7.78 18.47
N ASP A 141 -7.69 8.86 19.25
CA ASP A 141 -8.94 9.32 19.84
C ASP A 141 -9.95 9.75 18.77
N MET A 142 -9.51 10.40 17.69
CA MET A 142 -10.38 10.72 16.55
C MET A 142 -10.97 9.46 15.88
N ILE A 143 -10.20 8.38 15.78
CA ILE A 143 -10.66 7.13 15.13
C ILE A 143 -11.58 6.33 16.07
N TYR A 144 -11.23 6.23 17.36
CA TYR A 144 -11.83 5.24 18.27
C TYR A 144 -12.75 5.81 19.35
N LYS A 145 -12.55 7.07 19.77
CA LYS A 145 -13.22 7.65 20.95
C LYS A 145 -14.22 8.76 20.60
N LEU A 146 -13.93 9.57 19.60
CA LEU A 146 -14.77 10.70 19.20
C LEU A 146 -15.85 10.25 18.20
N PRO A 147 -17.16 10.37 18.50
CA PRO A 147 -18.24 9.92 17.62
C PRO A 147 -18.17 10.51 16.19
N ASP A 148 -17.64 11.73 16.08
CA ASP A 148 -17.52 12.50 14.85
C ASP A 148 -16.06 12.90 14.53
N GLY A 149 -15.07 12.09 14.92
CA GLY A 149 -13.66 12.43 14.69
C GLY A 149 -13.31 12.72 13.22
N HIS A 150 -13.96 12.05 12.28
CA HIS A 150 -13.80 12.32 10.83
C HIS A 150 -14.21 13.74 10.44
N LYS A 151 -15.22 14.34 11.08
CA LYS A 151 -15.64 15.73 10.85
C LYS A 151 -14.59 16.72 11.32
N ILE A 152 -13.77 16.35 12.31
CA ILE A 152 -12.66 17.20 12.78
C ILE A 152 -11.62 17.32 11.66
N VAL A 153 -11.25 16.19 11.04
CA VAL A 153 -10.35 16.17 9.88
C VAL A 153 -10.93 16.98 8.73
N ASP A 154 -12.18 16.73 8.35
CA ASP A 154 -12.87 17.48 7.29
C ASP A 154 -12.89 18.99 7.57
N THR A 155 -13.28 19.39 8.78
CA THR A 155 -13.32 20.79 9.21
C THR A 155 -11.93 21.44 9.16
N MET A 156 -10.89 20.73 9.59
CA MET A 156 -9.51 21.23 9.52
C MET A 156 -9.07 21.50 8.08
N MET A 157 -9.53 20.69 7.14
CA MET A 157 -9.08 20.72 5.75
C MET A 157 -9.88 21.67 4.88
N ASN A 158 -11.18 21.81 5.14
CA ASN A 158 -12.13 22.43 4.23
C ASN A 158 -12.75 23.73 4.75
N SER A 159 -12.43 24.17 5.98
CA SER A 159 -12.96 25.41 6.54
C SER A 159 -11.90 26.50 6.74
N LYS A 160 -12.31 27.78 6.59
CA LYS A 160 -11.45 28.95 6.91
C LYS A 160 -10.95 28.96 8.36
N ARG A 161 -11.69 28.32 9.28
CA ARG A 161 -11.28 28.17 10.69
C ARG A 161 -10.23 27.08 10.82
N GLY A 162 -10.41 25.96 10.13
CA GLY A 162 -9.47 24.86 10.03
C GLY A 162 -8.13 25.29 9.44
N GLU A 163 -8.14 26.03 8.33
CA GLU A 163 -6.94 26.60 7.73
C GLU A 163 -6.18 27.52 8.70
N ARG A 164 -6.90 28.43 9.38
CA ARG A 164 -6.30 29.28 10.41
C ARG A 164 -5.72 28.48 11.58
N LEU A 165 -6.36 27.38 11.98
CA LEU A 165 -5.85 26.48 13.01
C LEU A 165 -4.56 25.78 12.54
N LEU A 166 -4.56 25.20 11.34
CA LEU A 166 -3.38 24.56 10.76
C LEU A 166 -2.22 25.56 10.60
N ASN A 167 -2.51 26.83 10.27
CA ASN A 167 -1.53 27.92 10.21
C ASN A 167 -0.97 28.32 11.58
N ARG A 168 -1.71 28.12 12.66
CA ARG A 168 -1.20 28.32 14.02
C ARG A 168 -0.37 27.11 14.47
N LEU A 169 -0.85 25.90 14.19
CA LEU A 169 -0.13 24.67 14.49
C LEU A 169 1.22 24.62 13.77
N SER A 170 1.28 25.06 12.50
CA SER A 170 2.54 25.15 11.74
C SER A 170 3.56 26.14 12.30
N LYS A 171 3.17 27.04 13.21
CA LYS A 171 4.08 27.96 13.90
C LYS A 171 4.52 27.46 15.27
N SER A 172 3.97 26.35 15.75
CA SER A 172 4.35 25.74 17.03
C SER A 172 5.62 24.90 16.90
N ASN A 173 6.38 24.78 17.99
CA ASN A 173 7.64 24.02 18.02
C ASN A 173 7.51 22.58 17.53
N SER A 174 6.36 21.93 17.77
CA SER A 174 6.11 20.55 17.36
C SER A 174 5.26 20.41 16.09
N GLY A 175 4.72 21.51 15.55
CA GLY A 175 3.74 21.47 14.46
C GLY A 175 4.24 22.01 13.12
N GLY A 176 5.52 22.40 13.02
CA GLY A 176 6.13 23.02 11.84
C GLY A 176 5.92 22.31 10.50
N ASN A 177 5.61 21.01 10.53
CA ASN A 177 5.39 20.19 9.34
C ASN A 177 3.92 19.80 9.10
N VAL A 178 2.97 20.25 9.92
CA VAL A 178 1.56 19.80 9.87
C VAL A 178 0.88 20.04 8.51
N GLN A 179 1.32 21.07 7.78
CA GLN A 179 0.80 21.41 6.45
C GLN A 179 1.72 20.97 5.30
N LYS A 180 2.92 20.44 5.60
CA LYS A 180 3.87 20.05 4.56
C LYS A 180 3.45 18.72 3.94
N PRO A 181 3.51 18.59 2.60
CA PRO A 181 3.29 17.31 1.96
C PRO A 181 4.29 16.27 2.49
N THR A 182 3.87 15.01 2.54
CA THR A 182 4.68 13.86 2.99
C THR A 182 5.34 13.13 1.82
N ASN A 183 4.84 13.36 0.59
CA ASN A 183 5.20 12.63 -0.63
C ASN A 183 4.98 11.11 -0.54
N LYS A 184 4.29 10.64 0.51
CA LYS A 184 4.00 9.22 0.71
C LYS A 184 2.94 8.73 -0.26
N LEU A 185 3.08 7.49 -0.70
CA LEU A 185 2.15 6.79 -1.57
C LEU A 185 1.14 6.02 -0.70
N TYR A 186 0.16 6.74 -0.16
CA TYR A 186 -0.80 6.14 0.75
C TYR A 186 -1.76 5.16 0.10
N THR A 187 -2.11 5.34 -1.16
CA THR A 187 -3.17 4.57 -1.83
C THR A 187 -2.66 3.93 -3.11
N VAL A 188 -3.38 2.91 -3.59
CA VAL A 188 -3.08 2.26 -4.87
C VAL A 188 -3.10 3.24 -6.04
N GLU A 189 -3.99 4.25 -6.03
CA GLU A 189 -4.05 5.25 -7.10
C GLU A 189 -2.80 6.15 -7.13
N LEU A 190 -2.27 6.53 -5.96
CA LEU A 190 -0.98 7.24 -5.89
C LEU A 190 0.16 6.35 -6.35
N LEU A 191 0.15 5.07 -5.99
CA LEU A 191 1.14 4.09 -6.43
C LEU A 191 1.12 3.93 -7.96
N LYS A 192 -0.04 3.70 -8.58
CA LYS A 192 -0.20 3.61 -10.04
C LYS A 192 0.37 4.84 -10.73
N LYS A 193 0.02 6.04 -10.24
CA LYS A 193 0.55 7.30 -10.80
C LYS A 193 2.07 7.37 -10.74
N ARG A 194 2.69 7.01 -9.61
CA ARG A 194 4.15 7.01 -9.45
C ARG A 194 4.83 5.93 -10.29
N LEU A 195 4.21 4.76 -10.43
CA LEU A 195 4.68 3.69 -11.32
C LEU A 195 4.64 4.11 -12.80
N GLY A 196 3.62 4.89 -13.21
CA GLY A 196 3.56 5.45 -14.56
C GLY A 196 4.74 6.37 -14.87
N GLN A 197 5.17 7.17 -13.89
CA GLN A 197 6.36 8.01 -14.01
C GLN A 197 7.64 7.17 -14.12
N SER A 198 7.79 6.11 -13.31
CA SER A 198 8.91 5.16 -13.43
C SER A 198 8.92 4.50 -14.81
N PHE A 199 7.77 4.00 -15.26
CA PHE A 199 7.64 3.31 -16.55
C PHE A 199 8.04 4.21 -17.73
N GLN A 200 7.54 5.45 -17.74
CA GLN A 200 7.89 6.42 -18.79
C GLN A 200 9.39 6.71 -18.81
N ARG A 201 10.01 6.92 -17.64
CA ARG A 201 11.45 7.15 -17.52
C ARG A 201 12.27 5.96 -18.03
N ASP A 202 11.87 4.75 -17.67
CA ASP A 202 12.54 3.52 -18.11
C ASP A 202 12.45 3.33 -19.63
N MET A 203 11.27 3.58 -20.21
CA MET A 203 11.08 3.47 -21.67
C MET A 203 11.88 4.52 -22.44
N GLN A 204 11.95 5.77 -21.95
CA GLN A 204 12.81 6.80 -22.53
C GLN A 204 14.28 6.39 -22.49
N THR A 205 14.75 5.86 -21.36
CA THR A 205 16.13 5.39 -21.20
C THR A 205 16.47 4.28 -22.19
N ARG A 206 15.55 3.33 -22.41
CA ARG A 206 15.74 2.23 -23.38
C ARG A 206 15.83 2.73 -24.82
N GLN A 207 15.08 3.77 -25.19
CA GLN A 207 15.15 4.38 -26.52
C GLN A 207 16.48 5.11 -26.75
N VAL A 208 17.03 5.76 -25.73
CA VAL A 208 18.30 6.51 -25.82
C VAL A 208 19.52 5.58 -25.91
N VAL A 209 19.47 4.39 -25.31
CA VAL A 209 20.59 3.42 -25.31
C VAL A 209 20.67 2.61 -26.62
N HIS A 210 19.60 2.58 -27.41
CA HIS A 210 19.59 2.04 -28.77
C HIS A 210 19.24 3.11 -29.81
N PRO A 211 20.06 4.18 -29.95
CA PRO A 211 19.94 4.99 -31.14
C PRO A 211 20.35 4.07 -32.30
N ALA A 212 19.44 3.91 -33.26
CA ALA A 212 19.64 3.11 -34.44
C ALA A 212 21.08 3.32 -34.93
N ARG A 213 21.86 2.23 -34.97
CA ARG A 213 23.12 2.17 -35.69
C ARG A 213 22.75 2.40 -37.14
N SER A 214 22.57 3.67 -37.51
CA SER A 214 22.35 4.11 -38.87
C SER A 214 23.59 3.65 -39.60
N THR A 215 23.46 2.51 -40.28
CA THR A 215 24.41 2.04 -41.25
C THR A 215 24.48 3.14 -42.28
N LYS A 216 25.43 4.06 -42.07
CA LYS A 216 25.84 5.06 -43.04
C LYS A 216 26.35 4.23 -44.22
N ASN A 217 25.42 3.93 -45.13
CA ASN A 217 25.66 3.13 -46.30
C ASN A 217 26.69 3.90 -47.09
N GLY A 218 27.92 3.38 -47.10
CA GLY A 218 29.03 3.95 -47.84
C GLY A 218 28.64 3.96 -49.31
N ASN A 219 28.23 5.12 -49.81
CA ASN A 219 28.12 5.37 -51.23
C ASN A 219 29.54 5.40 -51.80
N SER A 220 30.06 4.20 -52.07
CA SER A 220 31.23 3.94 -52.89
C SER A 220 30.77 3.89 -54.35
N GLY A 221 30.87 5.01 -55.04
CA GLY A 221 30.80 5.11 -56.50
C GLY A 221 31.25 6.52 -56.87
N ARG A 222 32.54 6.73 -57.13
CA ARG A 222 33.18 6.69 -58.48
C ARG A 222 32.51 7.64 -59.47
#